data_AF-A0A9Q9J844-F1
#
_entry.id   AF-A0A9Q9J844-F1
#
_cell.length_a   1.000
_cell.length_b   1.000
_cell.length_c   1.000
_cell.angle_alpha   90.00
_cell.angle_beta   90.00
_cell.angle_gamma   90.00
#
_symmetry.space_group_name_H-M   'P 1'
#
loop_
_entity.id
_entity.type
_entity.pdbx_description
1 polymer ?
#
loop_
_entity_poly.entity_id
_entity_poly.type
_entity_poly.pdbx_seq_one_letter_code
_entity_poly.pdbx_strand_id
1 'polypeptide(L)'
;MGISLTALRQGGNGQNLAVFVSPQMRNSDPYSQFGTAMMAAFTTAMTMGIGEVRVPAGTYVLDSTVSVTLSMSMSLVFDPGVIIYVDSPIDAFNININGKHLDISGSNARIMSRWGSADGSQVAAWRLTDASLDKSLTTNSLKVGTADNISKFGYAVYGSGLNLPVFNHSLLQGVIGIHLDSPITGSATAHAMGAQLNGCEIYTDKEGVEVFNRGGLGAEGLLIFGGEIISQGTAIRITNSGLDSNSYLPPLVRIIGMHINAYQALYAKDVSRVDFVLNDVQGKYSSDVPTNGFLELGGVQQFSHSCNKYAAIKIGTNTTGDDCQSVIYQFASTLTNTFFTSNGNIYQLDAMTAPAFDFSGTTNVTEIQVSNDRLVSSGTWVSNAYLAYVRLSPEMTVGNTGASAGLDYSTKGAFSSGVLSLGTRPSQGFTYSIPASIVANSSVISQITFPSQMVGKEVNILLSAANVSFTHGANMICPDQKSFVMTLPNAIKVFALNTIQCIILDVCGMANRHTDITSIPTSRTSPGYPGAEVFDSANMILYRYIAGYGWGKIAVTAIS
;
A
#
# COMPACT_ATOMS: atom_id res chain seq x y z
N MET A 1 49.56 12.17 -0.67
CA MET A 1 49.36 11.07 -1.62
C MET A 1 49.73 9.78 -0.92
N GLY A 2 48.83 8.79 -0.95
CA GLY A 2 49.10 7.44 -0.45
C GLY A 2 49.11 6.45 -1.61
N ILE A 3 49.87 5.35 -1.46
CA ILE A 3 49.95 4.26 -2.44
C ILE A 3 49.62 2.96 -1.69
N SER A 4 48.68 2.17 -2.20
CA SER A 4 48.41 0.82 -1.69
C SER A 4 49.62 -0.10 -1.92
N LEU A 5 50.16 -0.70 -0.85
CA LEU A 5 51.32 -1.61 -0.90
C LEU A 5 51.01 -2.96 -1.57
N THR A 6 49.75 -3.24 -1.90
CA THR A 6 49.30 -4.51 -2.50
C THR A 6 49.91 -4.72 -3.89
N ALA A 7 50.16 -3.63 -4.63
CA ALA A 7 50.84 -3.67 -5.93
C ALA A 7 52.32 -4.06 -5.83
N LEU A 8 52.97 -3.82 -4.68
CA LEU A 8 54.42 -4.03 -4.51
C LEU A 8 54.79 -5.46 -4.08
N ARG A 9 53.83 -6.29 -3.64
CA ARG A 9 54.17 -7.61 -3.06
C ARG A 9 53.87 -8.82 -3.95
N GLN A 10 53.09 -8.71 -5.04
CA GLN A 10 52.72 -9.88 -5.86
C GLN A 10 52.50 -9.56 -7.35
N GLY A 11 53.50 -9.01 -8.06
CA GLY A 11 53.50 -8.99 -9.53
C GLY A 11 52.38 -8.21 -10.23
N GLY A 12 51.78 -7.22 -9.58
CA GLY A 12 50.75 -6.38 -10.18
C GLY A 12 51.34 -5.44 -11.26
N ASN A 13 50.62 -5.26 -12.37
CA ASN A 13 50.97 -4.25 -13.37
C ASN A 13 50.51 -2.85 -12.89
N GLY A 14 50.87 -1.79 -13.61
CA GLY A 14 50.54 -0.40 -13.23
C GLY A 14 49.05 -0.08 -13.05
N GLN A 15 48.14 -0.97 -13.49
CA GLN A 15 46.70 -0.86 -13.25
C GLN A 15 46.29 -1.32 -11.84
N ASN A 16 47.16 -2.05 -11.13
CA ASN A 16 46.93 -2.51 -9.74
C ASN A 16 47.45 -1.50 -8.69
N LEU A 17 48.03 -0.38 -9.11
CA LEU A 17 48.50 0.68 -8.24
C LEU A 17 47.31 1.55 -7.82
N ALA A 18 46.64 1.21 -6.71
CA ALA A 18 45.64 2.11 -6.12
C ALA A 18 46.37 3.32 -5.52
N VAL A 19 46.39 4.41 -6.28
CA VAL A 19 46.81 5.74 -5.82
C VAL A 19 45.57 6.46 -5.32
N PHE A 20 45.64 6.98 -4.10
CA PHE A 20 44.57 7.77 -3.51
C PHE A 20 45.11 9.07 -2.95
N VAL A 21 44.27 10.09 -2.96
CA VAL A 21 44.56 11.37 -2.30
C VAL A 21 43.87 11.39 -0.95
N SER A 22 44.65 11.48 0.13
CA SER A 22 44.11 11.79 1.45
C SER A 22 44.20 13.29 1.72
N PRO A 23 43.26 13.87 2.49
CA PRO A 23 43.35 15.25 2.96
C PRO A 23 44.71 15.51 3.61
N GLN A 24 45.46 16.48 3.08
CA GLN A 24 46.76 16.84 3.65
C GLN A 24 46.57 17.75 4.85
N MET A 25 46.60 17.16 6.04
CA MET A 25 46.47 17.90 7.28
C MET A 25 47.86 18.22 7.86
N ARG A 26 48.59 19.17 7.24
CA ARG A 26 49.95 19.57 7.66
C ARG A 26 49.95 20.86 8.51
N ASN A 27 49.17 20.90 9.60
CA ASN A 27 49.14 22.03 10.54
C ASN A 27 49.28 21.55 11.99
N SER A 28 49.54 22.47 12.93
CA SER A 28 49.72 22.15 14.37
C SER A 28 48.47 21.58 15.05
N ASP A 29 47.30 21.80 14.44
CA ASP A 29 46.03 21.15 14.79
C ASP A 29 45.34 20.65 13.50
N PRO A 30 45.76 19.49 12.97
CA PRO A 30 45.35 19.01 11.66
C PRO A 30 43.86 18.61 11.59
N TYR A 31 43.25 18.35 12.74
CA TYR A 31 41.90 17.82 12.85
C TYR A 31 40.82 18.91 12.82
N SER A 32 41.19 20.19 12.94
CA SER A 32 40.25 21.32 12.97
C SER A 32 40.06 22.04 11.63
N GLN A 33 40.66 21.55 10.53
CA GLN A 33 40.54 22.14 9.18
C GLN A 33 40.09 21.11 8.13
N PHE A 34 39.23 20.19 8.54
CA PHE A 34 38.86 19.03 7.73
C PHE A 34 38.21 19.41 6.38
N GLY A 35 37.28 20.38 6.40
CA GLY A 35 36.54 20.82 5.23
C GLY A 35 37.47 21.41 4.16
N THR A 36 38.34 22.32 4.57
CA THR A 36 39.35 22.91 3.70
C THR A 36 40.29 21.85 3.10
N ALA A 37 40.75 20.91 3.92
CA ALA A 37 41.64 19.84 3.47
C ALA A 37 40.95 18.86 2.50
N MET A 38 39.66 18.57 2.71
CA MET A 38 38.85 17.72 1.81
C MET A 38 38.68 18.36 0.44
N MET A 39 38.35 19.66 0.37
CA MET A 39 38.22 20.37 -0.91
C MET A 39 39.54 20.36 -1.71
N ALA A 40 40.67 20.54 -1.03
CA ALA A 40 41.99 20.44 -1.64
C ALA A 40 42.30 19.01 -2.14
N ALA A 41 41.88 17.98 -1.39
CA ALA A 41 42.04 16.58 -1.78
C ALA A 41 41.27 16.25 -3.07
N PHE A 42 39.99 16.63 -3.14
CA PHE A 42 39.18 16.46 -4.36
C PHE A 42 39.78 17.20 -5.56
N THR A 43 40.16 18.46 -5.38
CA THR A 43 40.77 19.26 -6.44
C THR A 43 42.06 18.61 -6.96
N THR A 44 42.92 18.16 -6.06
CA THR A 44 44.18 17.47 -6.40
C THR A 44 43.89 16.16 -7.12
N ALA A 45 42.99 15.33 -6.58
CA ALA A 45 42.65 14.03 -7.15
C ALA A 45 42.15 14.18 -8.59
N MET A 46 41.17 15.06 -8.81
CA MET A 46 40.62 15.33 -10.13
C MET A 46 41.65 15.92 -11.10
N THR A 47 42.52 16.83 -10.65
CA THR A 47 43.58 17.42 -11.49
C THR A 47 44.61 16.38 -11.93
N MET A 48 44.92 15.43 -11.04
CA MET A 48 45.88 14.36 -11.30
C MET A 48 45.28 13.12 -11.97
N GLY A 49 43.97 13.12 -12.23
CA GLY A 49 43.26 11.95 -12.78
C GLY A 49 43.15 10.77 -11.81
N ILE A 50 43.25 11.02 -10.50
CA ILE A 50 43.11 10.02 -9.44
C ILE A 50 41.63 9.93 -9.05
N GLY A 51 41.03 8.76 -9.22
CA GLY A 51 39.60 8.54 -8.95
C GLY A 51 39.21 8.36 -7.49
N GLU A 52 40.14 8.36 -6.53
CA GLU A 52 39.85 8.08 -5.11
C GLU A 52 40.34 9.20 -4.18
N VAL A 53 39.43 9.69 -3.33
CA VAL A 53 39.76 10.45 -2.13
C VAL A 53 39.51 9.56 -0.92
N ARG A 54 40.54 9.37 -0.07
CA ARG A 54 40.47 8.51 1.11
C ARG A 54 40.67 9.28 2.40
N VAL A 55 39.72 9.17 3.32
CA VAL A 55 39.76 9.74 4.66
C VAL A 55 40.25 8.70 5.65
N PRO A 56 41.45 8.87 6.24
CA PRO A 56 41.98 7.93 7.22
C PRO A 56 41.18 7.96 8.52
N ALA A 57 41.32 6.92 9.36
CA ALA A 57 40.69 6.87 10.67
C ALA A 57 41.11 8.06 11.54
N GLY A 58 40.15 8.67 12.23
CA GLY A 58 40.42 9.83 13.08
C GLY A 58 39.15 10.58 13.46
N THR A 59 39.31 11.51 14.39
CA THR A 59 38.25 12.45 14.80
C THR A 59 38.56 13.82 14.24
N TYR A 60 37.62 14.39 13.51
CA TYR A 60 37.75 15.63 12.75
C TYR A 60 36.69 16.64 13.18
N VAL A 61 36.99 17.92 12.96
CA VAL A 61 36.04 19.02 13.08
C VAL A 61 35.94 19.70 11.72
N LEU A 62 34.70 19.88 11.25
CA LEU A 62 34.40 20.56 10.00
C LEU A 62 34.47 22.08 10.20
N ASP A 63 35.50 22.70 9.65
CA ASP A 63 35.68 24.16 9.63
C ASP A 63 34.84 24.86 8.56
N SER A 64 34.57 24.18 7.45
CA SER A 64 33.84 24.72 6.30
C SER A 64 33.13 23.59 5.53
N THR A 65 32.05 23.92 4.82
CA THR A 65 31.36 22.96 3.94
C THR A 65 32.30 22.41 2.88
N VAL A 66 32.33 21.08 2.71
CA VAL A 66 33.04 20.44 1.60
C VAL A 66 32.24 20.65 0.32
N SER A 67 32.52 21.73 -0.39
CA SER A 67 31.84 22.10 -1.64
C SER A 67 32.64 21.64 -2.85
N VAL A 68 32.10 20.70 -3.63
CA VAL A 68 32.81 20.07 -4.76
C VAL A 68 31.90 19.92 -5.96
N THR A 69 32.38 20.30 -7.14
CA THR A 69 31.79 19.94 -8.44
C THR A 69 32.68 18.92 -9.12
N LEU A 70 32.15 17.74 -9.43
CA LEU A 70 32.95 16.67 -10.03
C LEU A 70 33.28 16.98 -11.50
N SER A 71 34.56 16.83 -11.87
CA SER A 71 35.02 16.87 -13.27
C SER A 71 35.25 15.46 -13.85
N MET A 72 35.34 14.45 -12.99
CA MET A 72 35.47 13.02 -13.32
C MET A 72 34.72 12.17 -12.29
N SER A 73 34.51 10.89 -12.58
CA SER A 73 33.93 9.95 -11.60
C SER A 73 34.88 9.72 -10.44
N MET A 74 34.34 9.69 -9.22
CA MET A 74 35.11 9.65 -7.98
C MET A 74 34.57 8.62 -6.99
N SER A 75 35.48 8.08 -6.19
CA SER A 75 35.20 7.32 -4.97
C SER A 75 35.64 8.13 -3.75
N LEU A 76 34.75 8.32 -2.79
CA LEU A 76 35.05 8.85 -1.47
C LEU A 76 35.02 7.70 -0.45
N VAL A 77 36.19 7.34 0.06
CA VAL A 77 36.37 6.19 0.94
C VAL A 77 36.72 6.68 2.34
N PHE A 78 35.91 6.32 3.32
CA PHE A 78 36.25 6.51 4.73
C PHE A 78 36.79 5.21 5.30
N ASP A 79 37.92 5.29 6.00
CA ASP A 79 38.43 4.17 6.78
C ASP A 79 37.58 3.97 8.06
N PRO A 80 37.51 2.75 8.62
CA PRO A 80 36.78 2.50 9.86
C PRO A 80 37.26 3.40 11.02
N GLY A 81 36.32 3.98 11.76
CA GLY A 81 36.62 4.81 12.93
C GLY A 81 36.67 6.32 12.67
N VAL A 82 36.37 6.78 11.45
CA VAL A 82 36.19 8.21 11.16
C VAL A 82 35.00 8.79 11.92
N ILE A 83 35.23 9.93 12.57
CA ILE A 83 34.20 10.79 13.17
C ILE A 83 34.44 12.21 12.69
N ILE A 84 33.41 12.87 12.18
CA ILE A 84 33.45 14.26 11.75
C ILE A 84 32.41 15.01 12.58
N TYR A 85 32.87 15.91 13.45
CA TYR A 85 32.01 16.83 14.19
C TYR A 85 31.74 18.08 13.36
N VAL A 86 30.48 18.50 13.36
CA VAL A 86 30.03 19.73 12.72
C VAL A 86 29.55 20.66 13.83
N ASP A 87 30.33 21.70 14.13
CA ASP A 87 30.13 22.56 15.30
C ASP A 87 29.28 23.81 15.01
N SER A 88 28.94 24.06 13.74
CA SER A 88 28.04 25.13 13.32
C SER A 88 27.04 24.60 12.28
N PRO A 89 25.82 25.16 12.17
CA PRO A 89 24.82 24.70 11.22
C PRO A 89 25.23 25.07 9.79
N ILE A 90 26.00 24.19 9.16
CA ILE A 90 26.41 24.25 7.75
C ILE A 90 26.19 22.88 7.10
N ASP A 91 26.04 22.85 5.78
CA ASP A 91 26.07 21.59 5.04
C ASP A 91 27.44 20.92 5.25
N ALA A 92 27.49 19.62 5.55
CA ALA A 92 28.78 18.96 5.74
C ALA A 92 29.48 18.68 4.40
N PHE A 93 28.76 18.01 3.51
CA PHE A 93 29.17 17.78 2.12
C PHE A 93 28.14 18.37 1.17
N ASN A 94 28.59 19.22 0.24
CA ASN A 94 27.78 19.76 -0.84
C ASN A 94 28.44 19.39 -2.18
N ILE A 95 27.97 18.30 -2.79
CA ILE A 95 28.57 17.71 -3.98
C ILE A 95 27.62 17.83 -5.16
N ASN A 96 28.08 18.55 -6.19
CA ASN A 96 27.48 18.53 -7.51
C ASN A 96 28.13 17.43 -8.35
N ILE A 97 27.36 16.39 -8.65
CA ILE A 97 27.84 15.19 -9.35
C ILE A 97 28.16 15.49 -10.82
N ASN A 98 27.54 16.52 -11.41
CA ASN A 98 27.95 17.18 -12.66
C ASN A 98 28.38 16.25 -13.80
N GLY A 99 27.65 15.16 -14.03
CA GLY A 99 27.94 14.29 -15.18
C GLY A 99 28.45 12.92 -14.81
N LYS A 100 28.82 12.71 -13.55
CA LYS A 100 29.78 11.67 -13.17
C LYS A 100 29.16 10.62 -12.26
N HIS A 101 29.93 9.58 -11.97
CA HIS A 101 29.58 8.62 -10.93
C HIS A 101 30.26 9.02 -9.62
N LEU A 102 29.53 8.93 -8.52
CA LEU A 102 30.07 9.09 -7.17
C LEU A 102 29.79 7.82 -6.36
N ASP A 103 30.85 7.16 -5.91
CA ASP A 103 30.78 6.08 -4.95
C ASP A 103 31.23 6.59 -3.56
N ILE A 104 30.43 6.33 -2.53
CA ILE A 104 30.73 6.70 -1.16
C ILE A 104 30.76 5.45 -0.28
N SER A 105 31.97 5.04 0.08
CA SER A 105 32.23 3.90 0.95
C SER A 105 32.39 4.40 2.39
N GLY A 106 31.31 4.34 3.16
CA GLY A 106 31.23 4.92 4.51
C GLY A 106 31.99 4.15 5.58
N SER A 107 32.08 2.82 5.52
CA SER A 107 32.77 1.98 6.52
C SER A 107 32.40 2.30 7.99
N ASN A 108 31.15 2.71 8.26
CA ASN A 108 30.67 3.20 9.55
C ASN A 108 31.27 4.55 10.02
N ALA A 109 31.81 5.36 9.11
CA ALA A 109 32.18 6.74 9.37
C ALA A 109 30.96 7.54 9.83
N ARG A 110 31.17 8.40 10.83
CA ARG A 110 30.10 9.15 11.50
C ARG A 110 30.23 10.63 11.22
N ILE A 111 29.20 11.22 10.64
CA ILE A 111 29.05 12.68 10.52
C ILE A 111 28.06 13.11 11.60
N MET A 112 28.52 13.92 12.55
CA MET A 112 27.79 14.19 13.79
C MET A 112 27.61 15.70 13.99
N SER A 113 26.38 16.16 14.12
CA SER A 113 26.09 17.55 14.51
C SER A 113 26.45 17.79 15.98
N ARG A 114 26.96 18.99 16.30
CA ARG A 114 27.37 19.40 17.66
C ARG A 114 27.25 20.92 17.88
N TRP A 115 26.21 21.55 17.33
CA TRP A 115 26.00 23.00 17.41
C TRP A 115 24.95 23.42 18.45
N GLY A 116 24.54 22.52 19.36
CA GLY A 116 23.54 22.81 20.39
C GLY A 116 22.19 23.20 19.78
N SER A 117 21.61 24.30 20.27
CA SER A 117 20.28 24.78 19.88
C SER A 117 20.26 25.66 18.62
N ALA A 118 21.37 25.80 17.90
CA ALA A 118 21.39 26.58 16.66
C ALA A 118 20.50 25.93 15.59
N ASP A 119 19.79 26.74 14.80
CA ASP A 119 18.88 26.25 13.77
C ASP A 119 19.64 25.57 12.64
N GLY A 120 19.43 24.26 12.48
CA GLY A 120 19.96 23.44 11.41
C GLY A 120 18.89 22.96 10.41
N SER A 121 17.68 23.52 10.45
CA SER A 121 16.52 23.01 9.70
C SER A 121 16.71 22.95 8.17
N GLN A 122 17.60 23.77 7.62
CA GLN A 122 17.92 23.81 6.19
C GLN A 122 19.22 23.09 5.81
N VAL A 123 20.00 22.65 6.80
CA VAL A 123 21.33 22.06 6.54
C VAL A 123 21.26 20.55 6.33
N ALA A 124 22.13 20.04 5.48
CA ALA A 124 22.24 18.63 5.17
C ALA A 124 23.61 18.06 5.56
N ALA A 125 23.66 16.84 6.08
CA ALA A 125 24.95 16.15 6.18
C ALA A 125 25.50 15.83 4.78
N TRP A 126 24.62 15.44 3.87
CA TRP A 126 24.92 15.25 2.45
C TRP A 126 23.94 16.00 1.58
N ARG A 127 24.38 17.09 0.94
CA ARG A 127 23.68 17.73 -0.17
C ARG A 127 24.26 17.25 -1.48
N LEU A 128 23.46 16.52 -2.24
CA LEU A 128 23.85 15.87 -3.48
C LEU A 128 22.95 16.41 -4.60
N THR A 129 23.57 16.96 -5.64
CA THR A 129 22.84 17.59 -6.75
C THR A 129 23.31 17.07 -8.09
N ASP A 130 22.36 16.90 -8.99
CA ASP A 130 22.61 16.59 -10.39
C ASP A 130 21.46 17.06 -11.31
N ALA A 131 21.75 17.24 -12.59
CA ALA A 131 20.79 17.52 -13.67
C ALA A 131 20.91 16.52 -14.85
N SER A 132 21.74 15.48 -14.69
CA SER A 132 22.08 14.42 -15.64
C SER A 132 21.11 13.25 -15.83
N LEU A 133 21.02 12.62 -17.01
CA LEU A 133 20.30 11.35 -17.20
C LEU A 133 21.16 10.07 -16.98
N ASP A 134 22.48 10.08 -17.22
CA ASP A 134 23.26 8.83 -17.33
C ASP A 134 24.18 8.55 -16.13
N LYS A 135 23.66 8.32 -14.91
CA LYS A 135 24.52 8.23 -13.71
C LYS A 135 23.95 7.40 -12.59
N SER A 136 24.82 7.11 -11.63
CA SER A 136 24.46 6.53 -10.33
C SER A 136 25.27 7.21 -9.23
N LEU A 137 24.61 7.42 -8.10
CA LEU A 137 25.25 7.60 -6.80
C LEU A 137 25.21 6.23 -6.13
N THR A 138 26.30 5.74 -5.58
CA THR A 138 26.26 4.57 -4.70
C THR A 138 26.82 4.96 -3.36
N THR A 139 26.08 4.64 -2.31
CA THR A 139 26.52 4.84 -0.94
C THR A 139 26.37 3.54 -0.17
N ASN A 140 27.34 3.26 0.69
CA ASN A 140 27.32 2.07 1.53
C ASN A 140 27.77 2.42 2.95
N SER A 141 26.98 2.04 3.94
CA SER A 141 27.30 2.20 5.36
C SER A 141 27.64 3.64 5.78
N LEU A 142 26.90 4.61 5.26
CA LEU A 142 26.94 5.99 5.75
C LEU A 142 26.30 6.08 7.14
N LYS A 143 26.88 6.86 8.05
CA LYS A 143 26.26 7.19 9.34
C LYS A 143 26.17 8.69 9.56
N VAL A 144 24.95 9.17 9.78
CA VAL A 144 24.67 10.55 10.15
C VAL A 144 23.95 10.54 11.49
N GLY A 145 24.38 11.41 12.40
CA GLY A 145 23.82 11.49 13.74
C GLY A 145 24.09 12.81 14.43
N THR A 146 23.86 12.79 15.75
CA THR A 146 24.09 13.92 16.65
C THR A 146 25.05 13.50 17.77
N ALA A 147 25.97 14.39 18.13
CA ALA A 147 26.90 14.20 19.23
C ALA A 147 26.41 14.78 20.56
N ASP A 148 25.44 15.70 20.52
CA ASP A 148 24.96 16.45 21.70
C ASP A 148 23.50 16.16 22.06
N ASN A 149 22.80 15.29 21.31
CA ASN A 149 21.39 14.95 21.46
C ASN A 149 20.41 16.14 21.30
N ILE A 150 20.90 17.31 20.90
CA ILE A 150 20.11 18.55 20.75
C ILE A 150 20.11 18.97 19.29
N SER A 151 21.29 19.11 18.71
CA SER A 151 21.47 19.47 17.30
C SER A 151 21.07 18.30 16.40
N LYS A 152 20.44 18.60 15.27
CA LYS A 152 20.17 17.64 14.19
C LYS A 152 20.30 18.34 12.85
N PHE A 153 20.85 17.65 11.85
CA PHE A 153 20.73 18.09 10.47
C PHE A 153 19.25 18.15 10.09
N GLY A 154 18.84 19.19 9.36
CA GLY A 154 17.54 19.25 8.70
C GLY A 154 17.33 18.04 7.80
N TYR A 155 18.38 17.63 7.09
CA TYR A 155 18.39 16.47 6.21
C TYR A 155 19.63 15.60 6.47
N ALA A 156 19.49 14.30 6.73
CA ALA A 156 20.67 13.43 6.71
C ALA A 156 21.21 13.30 5.28
N VAL A 157 20.31 13.17 4.29
CA VAL A 157 20.61 13.30 2.87
C VAL A 157 19.58 14.20 2.19
N TYR A 158 20.05 15.19 1.45
CA TYR A 158 19.28 16.02 0.53
C TYR A 158 19.74 15.73 -0.89
N GLY A 159 18.93 15.04 -1.67
CA GLY A 159 19.21 14.68 -3.06
C GLY A 159 18.31 15.43 -4.02
N SER A 160 18.89 16.13 -4.99
CA SER A 160 18.15 16.86 -6.02
C SER A 160 18.54 16.43 -7.42
N GLY A 161 17.56 15.98 -8.21
CA GLY A 161 17.76 15.52 -9.59
C GLY A 161 18.67 14.30 -9.72
N LEU A 162 18.69 13.43 -8.70
CA LEU A 162 19.54 12.24 -8.68
C LEU A 162 18.93 11.10 -9.50
N ASN A 163 19.68 10.57 -10.46
CA ASN A 163 19.31 9.37 -11.20
C ASN A 163 20.05 8.13 -10.68
N LEU A 164 19.32 7.03 -10.53
CA LEU A 164 19.72 5.73 -9.98
C LEU A 164 20.54 5.81 -8.68
N PRO A 165 20.17 6.63 -7.67
CA PRO A 165 20.91 6.65 -6.41
C PRO A 165 20.63 5.38 -5.61
N VAL A 166 21.68 4.73 -5.11
CA VAL A 166 21.60 3.54 -4.27
C VAL A 166 22.18 3.84 -2.89
N PHE A 167 21.39 3.61 -1.86
CA PHE A 167 21.80 3.69 -0.45
C PHE A 167 21.72 2.30 0.17
N ASN A 168 22.86 1.77 0.62
CA ASN A 168 22.95 0.45 1.23
C ASN A 168 23.36 0.56 2.70
N HIS A 169 22.67 -0.15 3.58
CA HIS A 169 23.05 -0.38 4.99
C HIS A 169 23.47 0.89 5.75
N SER A 170 22.79 2.00 5.47
CA SER A 170 23.12 3.30 6.05
C SER A 170 22.25 3.61 7.26
N LEU A 171 22.84 4.25 8.27
CA LEU A 171 22.17 4.71 9.48
C LEU A 171 22.01 6.22 9.40
N LEU A 172 20.77 6.70 9.26
CA LEU A 172 20.49 8.10 8.98
C LEU A 172 19.61 8.69 10.06
N GLN A 173 20.16 9.63 10.82
CA GLN A 173 19.43 10.38 11.83
C GLN A 173 19.41 11.87 11.49
N GLY A 174 18.23 12.49 11.58
CA GLY A 174 18.03 13.90 11.25
C GLY A 174 16.59 14.33 11.52
N VAL A 175 16.24 15.57 11.16
CA VAL A 175 14.82 15.99 11.14
C VAL A 175 14.10 15.24 10.01
N ILE A 176 14.73 15.21 8.83
CA ILE A 176 14.37 14.37 7.68
C ILE A 176 15.53 13.42 7.38
N GLY A 177 15.23 12.15 7.11
CA GLY A 177 16.25 11.14 6.81
C GLY A 177 16.80 11.34 5.41
N ILE A 178 16.00 11.00 4.40
CA ILE A 178 16.35 11.21 2.99
C ILE A 178 15.29 12.08 2.34
N HIS A 179 15.69 13.20 1.77
CA HIS A 179 14.88 14.01 0.86
C HIS A 179 15.35 13.77 -0.57
N LEU A 180 14.41 13.46 -1.47
CA LEU A 180 14.64 13.34 -2.91
C LEU A 180 13.66 14.26 -3.65
N ASP A 181 14.17 15.17 -4.47
CA ASP A 181 13.32 15.99 -5.32
C ASP A 181 13.69 15.92 -6.80
N SER A 182 12.65 16.09 -7.64
CA SER A 182 12.79 16.32 -9.08
C SER A 182 12.64 17.84 -9.33
N PRO A 183 13.73 18.62 -9.35
CA PRO A 183 13.64 20.08 -9.39
C PRO A 183 13.22 20.58 -10.78
N ILE A 184 12.47 21.69 -10.82
CA ILE A 184 12.35 22.51 -12.03
C ILE A 184 13.58 23.40 -12.10
N THR A 185 14.45 23.21 -13.09
CA THR A 185 15.61 24.09 -13.31
C THR A 185 15.43 24.86 -14.63
N GLY A 186 14.76 26.02 -14.57
CA GLY A 186 14.48 26.82 -15.76
C GLY A 186 13.51 26.13 -16.73
N SER A 187 13.87 26.00 -18.01
CA SER A 187 13.11 25.26 -19.03
C SER A 187 13.47 23.78 -19.14
N ALA A 188 14.47 23.32 -18.38
CA ALA A 188 14.91 21.93 -18.37
C ALA A 188 14.38 21.21 -17.12
N THR A 189 13.75 20.06 -17.34
CA THR A 189 13.23 19.18 -16.31
C THR A 189 14.32 18.18 -15.91
N ALA A 190 14.83 18.27 -14.69
CA ALA A 190 15.76 17.26 -14.17
C ALA A 190 14.98 16.04 -13.69
N HIS A 191 15.32 14.87 -14.23
CA HIS A 191 14.72 13.61 -13.80
C HIS A 191 15.39 13.12 -12.51
N ALA A 192 14.60 12.69 -11.53
CA ALA A 192 15.07 11.82 -10.46
C ALA A 192 14.46 10.43 -10.70
N MET A 193 15.23 9.35 -10.83
CA MET A 193 14.66 8.03 -11.12
C MET A 193 15.45 6.90 -10.46
N GLY A 194 14.80 5.76 -10.26
CA GLY A 194 15.36 4.50 -9.81
C GLY A 194 16.10 4.56 -8.47
N ALA A 195 15.65 5.40 -7.54
CA ALA A 195 16.24 5.44 -6.20
C ALA A 195 16.03 4.11 -5.46
N GLN A 196 17.08 3.59 -4.85
CA GLN A 196 17.05 2.34 -4.08
C GLN A 196 17.62 2.55 -2.69
N LEU A 197 16.84 2.18 -1.67
CA LEU A 197 17.23 2.18 -0.27
C LEU A 197 17.16 0.74 0.22
N ASN A 198 18.32 0.13 0.47
CA ASN A 198 18.45 -1.29 0.78
C ASN A 198 19.02 -1.47 2.20
N GLY A 199 18.21 -2.02 3.11
CA GLY A 199 18.65 -2.35 4.47
C GLY A 199 19.08 -1.13 5.29
N CYS A 200 18.51 0.04 5.02
CA CYS A 200 18.82 1.26 5.75
C CYS A 200 18.05 1.34 7.08
N GLU A 201 18.66 1.99 8.07
CA GLU A 201 18.07 2.30 9.37
C GLU A 201 17.90 3.83 9.46
N ILE A 202 16.67 4.30 9.55
CA ILE A 202 16.33 5.73 9.46
C ILE A 202 15.55 6.16 10.71
N TYR A 203 16.09 7.12 11.46
CA TYR A 203 15.49 7.63 12.71
C TYR A 203 15.27 9.14 12.63
N THR A 204 14.01 9.59 12.61
CA THR A 204 13.70 10.99 12.28
C THR A 204 12.61 11.63 13.13
N ASP A 205 12.62 12.97 13.16
CA ASP A 205 11.60 13.75 13.87
C ASP A 205 10.38 14.06 13.00
N LYS A 206 10.54 14.14 11.67
CA LYS A 206 9.46 14.54 10.76
C LYS A 206 9.21 13.51 9.67
N GLU A 207 10.05 13.44 8.64
CA GLU A 207 9.93 12.43 7.58
C GLU A 207 11.10 11.45 7.59
N GLY A 208 10.82 10.14 7.45
CA GLY A 208 11.88 9.15 7.22
C GLY A 208 12.47 9.33 5.81
N VAL A 209 11.61 9.15 4.81
CA VAL A 209 11.90 9.40 3.40
C VAL A 209 10.87 10.36 2.85
N GLU A 210 11.32 11.48 2.30
CA GLU A 210 10.49 12.46 1.60
C GLU A 210 10.84 12.48 0.12
N VAL A 211 9.81 12.31 -0.72
CA VAL A 211 9.91 12.48 -2.17
C VAL A 211 9.01 13.64 -2.59
N PHE A 212 9.61 14.63 -3.23
CA PHE A 212 8.92 15.85 -3.63
C PHE A 212 9.06 16.11 -5.13
N ASN A 213 7.99 15.91 -5.88
CA ASN A 213 7.98 16.07 -7.33
C ASN A 213 7.42 17.44 -7.73
N ARG A 214 8.22 18.27 -8.42
CA ARG A 214 7.90 19.69 -8.70
C ARG A 214 7.38 20.01 -10.11
N GLY A 215 7.24 19.04 -11.02
CA GLY A 215 6.51 19.24 -12.29
C GLY A 215 7.37 19.03 -13.54
N GLY A 216 6.87 18.17 -14.44
CA GLY A 216 7.51 17.71 -15.68
C GLY A 216 7.70 16.19 -15.66
N LEU A 217 8.56 15.72 -14.76
CA LEU A 217 8.96 14.31 -14.64
C LEU A 217 9.10 13.95 -13.17
N GLY A 218 8.17 13.15 -12.65
CA GLY A 218 8.19 12.74 -11.25
C GLY A 218 9.29 11.72 -10.95
N ALA A 219 9.66 11.62 -9.67
CA ALA A 219 10.58 10.64 -9.16
C ALA A 219 10.07 9.21 -9.42
N GLU A 220 10.74 8.48 -10.31
CA GLU A 220 10.30 7.15 -10.75
C GLU A 220 11.05 6.01 -10.05
N GLY A 221 10.42 4.84 -9.93
CA GLY A 221 11.14 3.58 -9.71
C GLY A 221 11.75 3.44 -8.32
N LEU A 222 11.18 4.14 -7.34
CA LEU A 222 11.63 4.08 -5.95
C LEU A 222 11.44 2.68 -5.38
N LEU A 223 12.52 2.12 -4.83
CA LEU A 223 12.53 0.89 -4.05
C LEU A 223 13.05 1.19 -2.65
N ILE A 224 12.25 0.86 -1.64
CA ILE A 224 12.65 0.83 -0.24
C ILE A 224 12.50 -0.62 0.21
N PHE A 225 13.63 -1.28 0.47
CA PHE A 225 13.69 -2.72 0.69
C PHE A 225 14.52 -3.07 1.92
N GLY A 226 13.86 -3.70 2.90
CA GLY A 226 14.51 -4.14 4.13
C GLY A 226 15.04 -2.99 4.99
N GLY A 227 15.17 -3.27 6.29
CA GLY A 227 15.64 -2.30 7.28
C GLY A 227 14.51 -1.71 8.11
N GLU A 228 14.75 -0.54 8.69
CA GLU A 228 13.90 0.06 9.72
C GLU A 228 13.72 1.57 9.49
N ILE A 229 12.48 2.05 9.62
CA ILE A 229 12.18 3.48 9.65
C ILE A 229 11.39 3.79 10.93
N ILE A 230 12.01 4.53 11.85
CA ILE A 230 11.36 5.07 13.04
C ILE A 230 11.23 6.58 12.87
N SER A 231 10.00 7.08 12.78
CA SER A 231 9.74 8.51 12.62
C SER A 231 8.76 9.03 13.68
N GLN A 232 8.95 10.27 14.10
CA GLN A 232 7.95 11.00 14.92
C GLN A 232 6.89 11.73 14.06
N GLY A 233 6.95 11.61 12.73
CA GLY A 233 5.90 12.05 11.82
C GLY A 233 5.51 10.97 10.82
N THR A 234 5.89 11.15 9.55
CA THR A 234 5.58 10.24 8.44
C THR A 234 6.82 9.43 8.05
N ALA A 235 6.75 8.10 8.04
CA ALA A 235 7.88 7.27 7.62
C ALA A 235 8.23 7.50 6.14
N ILE A 236 7.24 7.46 5.25
CA ILE A 236 7.45 7.67 3.80
C ILE A 236 6.40 8.66 3.28
N ARG A 237 6.83 9.80 2.75
CA ARG A 237 5.96 10.85 2.19
C ARG A 237 6.30 11.06 0.72
N ILE A 238 5.30 10.94 -0.15
CA ILE A 238 5.40 11.18 -1.58
C ILE A 238 4.39 12.25 -1.95
N THR A 239 4.90 13.42 -2.34
CA THR A 239 4.08 14.58 -2.69
C THR A 239 4.37 15.03 -4.10
N ASN A 240 3.30 15.17 -4.87
CA ASN A 240 3.34 15.68 -6.23
C ASN A 240 2.73 17.08 -6.26
N SER A 241 3.51 18.06 -6.72
CA SER A 241 3.07 19.43 -6.93
C SER A 241 2.95 19.70 -8.42
N GLY A 242 1.74 20.06 -8.88
CA GLY A 242 1.49 20.40 -10.28
C GLY A 242 1.43 19.21 -11.25
N LEU A 243 1.35 17.96 -10.75
CA LEU A 243 1.04 16.80 -11.58
C LEU A 243 -0.48 16.56 -11.60
N ASP A 244 -1.00 16.25 -12.77
CA ASP A 244 -2.41 15.92 -13.04
C ASP A 244 -2.53 14.68 -13.93
N SER A 245 -3.75 14.35 -14.36
CA SER A 245 -4.02 13.21 -15.26
C SER A 245 -3.38 13.34 -16.65
N ASN A 246 -2.86 14.50 -17.04
CA ASN A 246 -2.14 14.72 -18.30
C ASN A 246 -0.60 14.72 -18.10
N SER A 247 -0.14 14.64 -16.85
CA SER A 247 1.26 14.69 -16.50
C SER A 247 1.93 13.30 -16.55
N TYR A 248 3.26 13.27 -16.64
CA TYR A 248 4.01 12.02 -16.42
C TYR A 248 3.92 11.63 -14.94
N LEU A 249 3.09 10.63 -14.63
CA LEU A 249 2.92 10.13 -13.27
C LEU A 249 4.09 9.22 -12.87
N PRO A 250 4.62 9.34 -11.65
CA PRO A 250 5.55 8.36 -11.10
C PRO A 250 5.01 6.93 -11.28
N PRO A 251 5.66 6.05 -12.06
CA PRO A 251 5.01 4.83 -12.53
C PRO A 251 5.05 3.67 -11.52
N LEU A 252 5.98 3.69 -10.55
CA LEU A 252 6.08 2.62 -9.55
C LEU A 252 6.87 3.05 -8.31
N VAL A 253 6.28 2.78 -7.14
CA VAL A 253 6.92 2.85 -5.81
C VAL A 253 6.77 1.49 -5.14
N ARG A 254 7.86 0.94 -4.59
CA ARG A 254 7.86 -0.35 -3.89
C ARG A 254 8.44 -0.20 -2.49
N ILE A 255 7.67 -0.61 -1.49
CA ILE A 255 8.02 -0.60 -0.07
C ILE A 255 7.85 -2.02 0.45
N ILE A 256 8.97 -2.71 0.67
CA ILE A 256 8.98 -4.15 0.85
C ILE A 256 9.83 -4.56 2.06
N GLY A 257 9.27 -5.39 2.93
CA GLY A 257 10.04 -6.04 4.01
C GLY A 257 10.58 -5.08 5.07
N MET A 258 9.92 -3.93 5.27
CA MET A 258 10.33 -2.90 6.21
C MET A 258 9.75 -3.14 7.60
N HIS A 259 10.50 -2.77 8.65
CA HIS A 259 9.91 -2.43 9.94
C HIS A 259 9.66 -0.92 10.01
N ILE A 260 8.42 -0.50 10.27
CA ILE A 260 8.02 0.91 10.25
C ILE A 260 7.36 1.28 11.58
N ASN A 261 7.87 2.31 12.25
CA ASN A 261 7.32 2.84 13.49
C ASN A 261 7.09 4.35 13.38
N ALA A 262 5.86 4.78 13.09
CA ALA A 262 5.51 6.17 12.78
C ALA A 262 4.02 6.47 13.00
N TYR A 263 3.63 7.75 13.05
CA TYR A 263 2.21 8.13 13.07
C TYR A 263 1.54 7.87 11.71
N GLN A 264 2.28 8.11 10.62
CA GLN A 264 1.88 7.72 9.26
C GLN A 264 2.99 6.86 8.66
N ALA A 265 2.71 5.61 8.31
CA ALA A 265 3.67 4.75 7.62
C ALA A 265 3.87 5.19 6.16
N LEU A 266 2.78 5.59 5.49
CA LEU A 266 2.82 6.07 4.11
C LEU A 266 1.85 7.23 3.91
N TYR A 267 2.34 8.30 3.31
CA TYR A 267 1.52 9.30 2.64
C TYR A 267 1.89 9.32 1.16
N ALA A 268 0.95 8.99 0.28
CA ALA A 268 1.18 8.99 -1.17
C ALA A 268 0.08 9.72 -1.91
N LYS A 269 0.48 10.72 -2.71
CA LYS A 269 -0.43 11.50 -3.55
C LYS A 269 -0.04 11.42 -5.03
N ASP A 270 -1.02 11.13 -5.89
CA ASP A 270 -0.97 11.14 -7.35
C ASP A 270 0.11 10.21 -7.96
N VAL A 271 0.14 8.94 -7.55
CA VAL A 271 1.13 7.94 -7.97
C VAL A 271 0.47 6.87 -8.84
N SER A 272 1.11 6.40 -9.90
CA SER A 272 0.48 5.38 -10.75
C SER A 272 0.36 4.03 -10.02
N ARG A 273 1.46 3.52 -9.46
CA ARG A 273 1.47 2.23 -8.77
C ARG A 273 2.28 2.27 -7.48
N VAL A 274 1.71 1.70 -6.42
CA VAL A 274 2.37 1.55 -5.13
C VAL A 274 2.24 0.10 -4.67
N ASP A 275 3.36 -0.54 -4.39
CA ASP A 275 3.40 -1.84 -3.73
C ASP A 275 3.85 -1.65 -2.28
N PHE A 276 3.01 -2.07 -1.34
CA PHE A 276 3.29 -2.06 0.10
C PHE A 276 3.13 -3.49 0.62
N VAL A 277 4.25 -4.22 0.69
CA VAL A 277 4.25 -5.68 0.78
C VAL A 277 5.21 -6.19 1.86
N LEU A 278 4.78 -7.19 2.64
CA LEU A 278 5.60 -7.85 3.67
C LEU A 278 6.16 -6.90 4.76
N ASN A 279 5.50 -5.77 5.00
CA ASN A 279 5.94 -4.81 6.00
C ASN A 279 5.37 -5.13 7.39
N ASP A 280 6.13 -4.76 8.42
CA ASP A 280 5.70 -4.77 9.82
C ASP A 280 5.54 -3.33 10.30
N VAL A 281 4.30 -2.91 10.50
CA VAL A 281 3.92 -1.53 10.80
C VAL A 281 3.46 -1.42 12.24
N GLN A 282 4.23 -0.70 13.04
CA GLN A 282 3.89 -0.25 14.38
C GLN A 282 3.38 1.20 14.31
N GLY A 283 2.08 1.35 14.09
CA GLY A 283 1.43 2.65 13.93
C GLY A 283 1.25 3.37 15.27
N LYS A 284 1.84 4.56 15.40
CA LYS A 284 1.62 5.45 16.55
C LYS A 284 0.29 6.19 16.39
N TYR A 285 -0.41 6.41 17.49
CA TYR A 285 -1.58 7.29 17.52
C TYR A 285 -1.59 8.13 18.80
N SER A 286 -2.08 9.37 18.68
CA SER A 286 -2.17 10.35 19.76
C SER A 286 -3.26 11.38 19.44
N SER A 287 -3.94 11.86 20.47
CA SER A 287 -4.87 12.99 20.39
C SER A 287 -4.16 14.30 20.02
N ASP A 288 -2.86 14.42 20.33
CA ASP A 288 -2.06 15.62 20.08
C ASP A 288 -1.51 15.68 18.65
N VAL A 289 -1.44 14.52 17.97
CA VAL A 289 -0.93 14.38 16.61
C VAL A 289 -1.94 13.57 15.78
N PRO A 290 -3.13 14.14 15.50
CA PRO A 290 -4.16 13.43 14.77
C PRO A 290 -3.74 13.23 13.31
N THR A 291 -4.02 12.03 12.80
CA THR A 291 -3.83 11.66 11.39
C THR A 291 -5.07 10.90 10.92
N ASN A 292 -5.30 10.77 9.62
CA ASN A 292 -6.51 10.11 9.10
C ASN A 292 -6.29 8.62 8.87
N GLY A 293 -5.05 8.20 8.60
CA GLY A 293 -4.70 6.79 8.56
C GLY A 293 -3.21 6.49 8.68
N PHE A 294 -2.87 5.24 9.01
CA PHE A 294 -1.46 4.79 8.93
C PHE A 294 -0.95 4.83 7.49
N LEU A 295 -1.82 4.52 6.53
CA LEU A 295 -1.59 4.68 5.10
C LEU A 295 -2.60 5.69 4.56
N GLU A 296 -2.14 6.86 4.13
CA GLU A 296 -2.96 7.87 3.47
C GLU A 296 -2.66 7.90 1.97
N LEU A 297 -3.67 7.59 1.16
CA LEU A 297 -3.53 7.42 -0.28
C LEU A 297 -4.51 8.32 -1.02
N GLY A 298 -4.01 9.17 -1.92
CA GLY A 298 -4.85 9.97 -2.81
C GLY A 298 -4.36 9.85 -4.23
N GLY A 299 -5.18 9.35 -5.14
CA GLY A 299 -4.78 9.25 -6.56
C GLY A 299 -3.74 8.17 -6.82
N VAL A 300 -3.81 7.06 -6.09
CA VAL A 300 -2.99 5.90 -6.39
C VAL A 300 -3.77 5.01 -7.35
N GLN A 301 -3.36 4.90 -8.61
CA GLN A 301 -4.16 4.16 -9.62
C GLN A 301 -4.17 2.66 -9.37
N GLN A 302 -3.04 2.10 -8.91
CA GLN A 302 -2.94 0.72 -8.48
C GLN A 302 -2.23 0.64 -7.13
N PHE A 303 -2.89 0.04 -6.14
CA PHE A 303 -2.27 -0.25 -4.85
C PHE A 303 -2.28 -1.75 -4.56
N SER A 304 -1.09 -2.30 -4.38
CA SER A 304 -0.87 -3.70 -3.99
C SER A 304 -0.50 -3.75 -2.51
N HIS A 305 -1.44 -4.21 -1.67
CA HIS A 305 -1.30 -4.25 -0.23
C HIS A 305 -1.34 -5.69 0.27
N SER A 306 -0.18 -6.31 0.51
CA SER A 306 -0.17 -7.75 0.83
C SER A 306 0.82 -8.19 1.89
N CYS A 307 0.40 -9.19 2.68
CA CYS A 307 1.20 -9.85 3.71
C CYS A 307 1.83 -8.91 4.75
N ASN A 308 1.20 -7.76 5.01
CA ASN A 308 1.65 -6.82 6.02
C ASN A 308 1.12 -7.19 7.41
N LYS A 309 1.81 -6.74 8.45
CA LYS A 309 1.38 -6.83 9.84
C LYS A 309 1.23 -5.42 10.40
N TYR A 310 0.13 -5.18 11.11
CA TYR A 310 -0.14 -3.91 11.76
C TYR A 310 -0.33 -4.11 13.26
N ALA A 311 0.33 -3.27 14.05
CA ALA A 311 0.10 -3.11 15.48
C ALA A 311 -0.04 -1.62 15.79
N ALA A 312 -0.90 -1.28 16.75
CA ALA A 312 -1.09 0.10 17.19
C ALA A 312 -0.35 0.37 18.50
N ILE A 313 0.27 1.55 18.61
CA ILE A 313 0.96 2.03 19.80
C ILE A 313 0.34 3.35 20.25
N LYS A 314 -0.30 3.31 21.42
CA LYS A 314 -0.84 4.50 22.09
C LYS A 314 0.31 5.40 22.55
N ILE A 315 0.26 6.68 22.18
CA ILE A 315 1.18 7.71 22.68
C ILE A 315 0.40 8.75 23.47
N GLY A 316 0.82 9.04 24.69
CA GLY A 316 0.16 10.01 25.57
C GLY A 316 -0.87 9.39 26.51
N THR A 317 -1.12 10.05 27.64
CA THR A 317 -2.00 9.52 28.71
C THR A 317 -3.48 9.67 28.38
N ASN A 318 -3.86 10.75 27.70
CA ASN A 318 -5.25 11.12 27.39
C ASN A 318 -5.80 10.47 26.12
N THR A 319 -4.96 9.74 25.39
CA THR A 319 -5.33 9.11 24.11
C THR A 319 -6.17 7.86 24.32
N THR A 320 -7.23 7.67 23.56
CA THR A 320 -8.14 6.52 23.64
C THR A 320 -8.15 5.75 22.32
N GLY A 321 -8.90 4.66 22.27
CA GLY A 321 -9.11 3.90 21.03
C GLY A 321 -9.77 4.69 19.90
N ASP A 322 -10.48 5.77 20.24
CA ASP A 322 -11.13 6.67 19.28
C ASP A 322 -10.13 7.59 18.56
N ASP A 323 -8.95 7.81 19.16
CA ASP A 323 -7.85 8.55 18.53
C ASP A 323 -7.02 7.67 17.59
N CYS A 324 -7.21 6.35 17.62
CA CYS A 324 -6.50 5.45 16.72
C CYS A 324 -7.12 5.55 15.32
N GLN A 325 -6.35 6.11 14.40
CA GLN A 325 -6.76 6.30 13.02
C GLN A 325 -7.00 4.98 12.27
N SER A 326 -7.73 5.07 11.15
CA SER A 326 -7.92 3.97 10.21
C SER A 326 -6.57 3.44 9.72
N VAL A 327 -6.52 2.18 9.28
CA VAL A 327 -5.27 1.66 8.71
C VAL A 327 -5.03 2.30 7.35
N ILE A 328 -6.07 2.33 6.53
CA ILE A 328 -6.04 2.90 5.20
C ILE A 328 -7.08 4.00 5.11
N TYR A 329 -6.63 5.20 4.79
CA TYR A 329 -7.46 6.34 4.49
C TYR A 329 -7.26 6.78 3.06
N GLN A 330 -8.33 6.77 2.27
CA GLN A 330 -8.29 7.30 0.90
C GLN A 330 -8.81 8.74 0.88
N PHE A 331 -8.02 9.65 0.30
CA PHE A 331 -8.41 11.06 0.16
C PHE A 331 -8.54 11.48 -1.30
N ALA A 332 -9.23 12.60 -1.52
CA ALA A 332 -9.50 13.13 -2.85
C ALA A 332 -8.21 13.42 -3.65
N SER A 333 -8.24 13.09 -4.94
CA SER A 333 -7.15 13.32 -5.88
C SER A 333 -7.67 13.70 -7.26
N THR A 334 -6.76 14.29 -8.06
CA THR A 334 -6.94 14.61 -9.49
C THR A 334 -6.96 13.38 -10.39
N LEU A 335 -6.50 12.22 -9.93
CA LEU A 335 -6.42 11.00 -10.74
C LEU A 335 -7.68 10.13 -10.59
N THR A 336 -8.16 9.61 -11.72
CA THR A 336 -9.29 8.70 -11.81
C THR A 336 -8.83 7.24 -11.87
N ASN A 337 -9.71 6.30 -11.49
CA ASN A 337 -9.54 4.84 -11.58
C ASN A 337 -8.58 4.20 -10.57
N THR A 338 -8.81 4.40 -9.26
CA THR A 338 -8.09 3.68 -8.21
C THR A 338 -8.56 2.22 -8.12
N PHE A 339 -7.66 1.29 -8.44
CA PHE A 339 -7.78 -0.14 -8.17
C PHE A 339 -6.92 -0.53 -6.97
N PHE A 340 -7.51 -1.25 -6.02
CA PHE A 340 -6.86 -1.65 -4.78
C PHE A 340 -6.99 -3.17 -4.59
N THR A 341 -5.89 -3.82 -4.22
CA THR A 341 -5.89 -5.21 -3.72
C THR A 341 -5.29 -5.31 -2.32
N SER A 342 -6.02 -5.92 -1.39
CA SER A 342 -5.60 -6.28 -0.04
C SER A 342 -5.56 -7.80 0.09
N ASN A 343 -4.42 -8.39 0.39
CA ASN A 343 -4.31 -9.85 0.55
C ASN A 343 -3.39 -10.31 1.69
N GLY A 344 -3.90 -11.19 2.56
CA GLY A 344 -3.11 -11.87 3.58
C GLY A 344 -2.53 -10.97 4.68
N ASN A 345 -3.11 -9.79 4.90
CA ASN A 345 -2.67 -8.84 5.92
C ASN A 345 -3.23 -9.21 7.31
N ILE A 346 -2.47 -8.88 8.36
CA ILE A 346 -2.88 -9.10 9.75
C ILE A 346 -2.94 -7.75 10.47
N TYR A 347 -4.10 -7.38 10.98
CA TYR A 347 -4.33 -6.17 11.75
C TYR A 347 -4.53 -6.53 13.23
N GLN A 348 -3.55 -6.23 14.08
CA GLN A 348 -3.58 -6.39 15.54
C GLN A 348 -3.72 -5.03 16.22
N LEU A 349 -4.93 -4.46 16.15
CA LEU A 349 -5.24 -3.07 16.51
C LEU A 349 -6.20 -3.05 17.69
N ASP A 350 -5.74 -3.60 18.81
CA ASP A 350 -6.53 -3.68 20.04
C ASP A 350 -6.93 -2.27 20.51
N ALA A 351 -8.17 -2.12 20.96
CA ALA A 351 -8.83 -0.85 21.29
C ALA A 351 -9.16 0.12 20.13
N MET A 352 -8.63 0.00 18.91
CA MET A 352 -9.03 0.87 17.77
C MET A 352 -10.54 0.75 17.53
N THR A 353 -11.26 1.89 17.47
CA THR A 353 -12.71 1.93 17.21
C THR A 353 -13.06 2.38 15.79
N ALA A 354 -12.13 3.08 15.13
CA ALA A 354 -12.24 3.47 13.72
C ALA A 354 -12.29 2.24 12.78
N PRO A 355 -12.90 2.36 11.59
CA PRO A 355 -12.85 1.28 10.60
C PRO A 355 -11.43 1.08 10.04
N ALA A 356 -11.09 -0.14 9.62
CA ALA A 356 -9.80 -0.40 8.97
C ALA A 356 -9.60 0.39 7.67
N PHE A 357 -10.68 0.58 6.90
CA PHE A 357 -10.74 1.35 5.67
C PHE A 357 -11.68 2.55 5.83
N ASP A 358 -11.18 3.74 5.51
CA ASP A 358 -11.98 4.98 5.51
C ASP A 358 -11.66 5.90 4.33
N PHE A 359 -12.54 6.86 4.06
CA PHE A 359 -12.53 7.66 2.84
C PHE A 359 -12.95 9.11 3.12
N SER A 360 -12.24 10.07 2.54
CA SER A 360 -12.69 11.47 2.46
C SER A 360 -13.88 11.64 1.50
N GLY A 361 -14.09 10.65 0.61
CA GLY A 361 -15.14 10.60 -0.39
C GLY A 361 -14.89 9.46 -1.38
N THR A 362 -15.90 9.12 -2.20
CA THR A 362 -15.84 7.96 -3.12
C THR A 362 -15.65 8.36 -4.58
N THR A 363 -15.46 9.65 -4.84
CA THR A 363 -15.18 10.14 -6.19
C THR A 363 -13.84 9.55 -6.63
N ASN A 364 -13.85 8.77 -7.72
CA ASN A 364 -12.70 8.06 -8.31
C ASN A 364 -12.30 6.71 -7.68
N VAL A 365 -13.06 6.21 -6.71
CA VAL A 365 -12.86 4.85 -6.18
C VAL A 365 -13.59 3.84 -7.08
N THR A 366 -12.84 2.98 -7.78
CA THR A 366 -13.43 1.99 -8.68
C THR A 366 -13.74 0.68 -7.95
N GLU A 367 -12.74 0.08 -7.32
CA GLU A 367 -12.88 -1.21 -6.65
C GLU A 367 -11.74 -1.47 -5.66
N ILE A 368 -12.10 -1.96 -4.47
CA ILE A 368 -11.17 -2.49 -3.47
C ILE A 368 -11.49 -3.97 -3.25
N GLN A 369 -10.52 -4.84 -3.52
CA GLN A 369 -10.62 -6.28 -3.29
C GLN A 369 -9.85 -6.67 -2.03
N VAL A 370 -10.51 -7.28 -1.06
CA VAL A 370 -9.92 -7.73 0.20
C VAL A 370 -10.09 -9.24 0.33
N SER A 371 -8.99 -9.97 0.57
CA SER A 371 -8.97 -11.43 0.60
C SER A 371 -7.95 -11.97 1.61
N ASN A 372 -8.27 -13.04 2.34
CA ASN A 372 -7.39 -13.65 3.35
C ASN A 372 -6.86 -12.71 4.46
N ASP A 373 -7.41 -11.50 4.58
CA ASP A 373 -7.02 -10.55 5.62
C ASP A 373 -7.68 -10.91 6.96
N ARG A 374 -6.99 -10.60 8.06
CA ARG A 374 -7.46 -10.84 9.44
C ARG A 374 -7.45 -9.56 10.25
N LEU A 375 -8.63 -9.15 10.76
CA LEU A 375 -8.79 -7.99 11.63
C LEU A 375 -9.03 -8.43 13.08
N VAL A 376 -8.19 -7.94 13.99
CA VAL A 376 -8.34 -8.04 15.44
C VAL A 376 -8.39 -6.61 15.97
N SER A 377 -9.60 -6.09 16.17
CA SER A 377 -9.87 -4.70 16.56
C SER A 377 -11.29 -4.58 17.17
N SER A 378 -11.56 -3.47 17.86
CA SER A 378 -12.91 -3.09 18.29
C SER A 378 -13.73 -2.43 17.16
N GLY A 379 -13.06 -1.88 16.14
CA GLY A 379 -13.65 -1.25 14.96
C GLY A 379 -14.08 -2.25 13.87
N THR A 380 -14.78 -1.74 12.85
CA THR A 380 -15.25 -2.54 11.71
C THR A 380 -14.22 -2.56 10.57
N TRP A 381 -14.49 -3.32 9.50
CA TRP A 381 -13.68 -3.23 8.28
C TRP A 381 -13.84 -1.89 7.57
N VAL A 382 -15.08 -1.43 7.45
CA VAL A 382 -15.45 -0.22 6.72
C VAL A 382 -16.77 0.31 7.29
N SER A 383 -17.04 1.60 7.15
CA SER A 383 -18.33 2.17 7.53
C SER A 383 -19.42 1.87 6.49
N ASN A 384 -20.69 1.91 6.90
CA ASN A 384 -21.83 1.57 6.04
C ASN A 384 -21.92 2.43 4.76
N ALA A 385 -21.42 3.66 4.80
CA ALA A 385 -21.41 4.57 3.66
C ALA A 385 -20.51 4.08 2.51
N TYR A 386 -19.50 3.26 2.81
CA TYR A 386 -18.46 2.86 1.85
C TYR A 386 -18.44 1.35 1.55
N LEU A 387 -19.39 0.59 2.10
CA LEU A 387 -19.55 -0.85 1.88
C LEU A 387 -19.67 -1.26 0.40
N ALA A 388 -20.16 -0.39 -0.48
CA ALA A 388 -20.29 -0.67 -1.91
C ALA A 388 -18.94 -0.70 -2.66
N TYR A 389 -17.87 -0.16 -2.07
CA TYR A 389 -16.57 0.03 -2.69
C TYR A 389 -15.53 -0.98 -2.20
N VAL A 390 -15.73 -1.55 -1.00
CA VAL A 390 -14.85 -2.55 -0.38
C VAL A 390 -15.46 -3.94 -0.50
N ARG A 391 -14.78 -4.84 -1.21
CA ARG A 391 -15.22 -6.23 -1.43
C ARG A 391 -14.49 -7.14 -0.47
N LEU A 392 -15.25 -7.75 0.44
CA LEU A 392 -14.71 -8.66 1.45
C LEU A 392 -14.88 -10.12 0.98
N SER A 393 -13.78 -10.87 0.85
CA SER A 393 -13.83 -12.30 0.51
C SER A 393 -14.54 -13.10 1.62
N PRO A 394 -15.25 -14.20 1.30
CA PRO A 394 -15.79 -15.13 2.29
C PRO A 394 -14.72 -15.75 3.22
N GLU A 395 -13.46 -15.76 2.80
CA GLU A 395 -12.33 -16.37 3.52
C GLU A 395 -11.78 -15.48 4.65
N MET A 396 -12.31 -14.26 4.83
CA MET A 396 -11.86 -13.37 5.90
C MET A 396 -12.32 -13.86 7.27
N THR A 397 -11.43 -13.74 8.27
CA THR A 397 -11.80 -13.98 9.67
C THR A 397 -12.29 -12.67 10.29
N VAL A 398 -13.55 -12.64 10.69
CA VAL A 398 -14.20 -11.45 11.26
C VAL A 398 -14.28 -11.58 12.79
N GLY A 399 -13.80 -10.58 13.53
CA GLY A 399 -14.02 -10.49 14.99
C GLY A 399 -15.49 -10.23 15.35
N ASN A 400 -15.91 -10.58 16.57
CA ASN A 400 -17.33 -10.62 16.99
C ASN A 400 -18.14 -9.33 16.70
N THR A 401 -17.55 -8.14 16.71
CA THR A 401 -18.25 -6.86 16.39
C THR A 401 -18.29 -6.58 14.88
N GLY A 402 -17.26 -6.98 14.13
CA GLY A 402 -17.24 -6.87 12.68
C GLY A 402 -18.23 -7.80 12.00
N ALA A 403 -18.65 -8.90 12.65
CA ALA A 403 -19.57 -9.87 12.07
C ALA A 403 -20.95 -9.26 11.81
N SER A 404 -21.41 -8.30 12.63
CA SER A 404 -22.70 -7.64 12.42
C SER A 404 -22.70 -6.60 11.28
N ALA A 405 -21.54 -6.08 10.89
CA ALA A 405 -21.39 -5.13 9.77
C ALA A 405 -20.81 -5.76 8.49
N GLY A 406 -20.08 -6.88 8.62
CA GLY A 406 -19.50 -7.63 7.52
C GLY A 406 -20.53 -8.50 6.81
N LEU A 407 -21.49 -9.07 7.54
CA LEU A 407 -22.59 -9.87 6.97
C LEU A 407 -23.71 -9.01 6.36
N ASP A 408 -23.42 -7.77 5.94
CA ASP A 408 -24.45 -6.82 5.52
C ASP A 408 -25.16 -7.30 4.25
N TYR A 409 -26.32 -7.93 4.46
CA TYR A 409 -27.24 -8.28 3.40
C TYR A 409 -27.77 -6.97 2.79
N SER A 410 -27.70 -6.85 1.47
CA SER A 410 -28.34 -5.69 0.84
C SER A 410 -29.86 -5.80 0.98
N THR A 411 -30.45 -4.87 1.71
CA THR A 411 -31.91 -4.67 1.78
C THR A 411 -32.40 -3.71 0.69
N LYS A 412 -31.48 -3.20 -0.14
CA LYS A 412 -31.81 -2.25 -1.22
C LYS A 412 -32.52 -3.00 -2.33
N GLY A 413 -33.84 -2.84 -2.38
CA GLY A 413 -34.67 -3.28 -3.47
C GLY A 413 -35.93 -2.43 -3.57
N ALA A 414 -36.56 -2.45 -4.73
CA ALA A 414 -37.88 -1.89 -4.95
C ALA A 414 -38.74 -2.91 -5.68
N PHE A 415 -40.03 -2.95 -5.38
CA PHE A 415 -40.97 -3.82 -6.05
C PHE A 415 -42.12 -2.99 -6.62
N SER A 416 -42.34 -3.11 -7.91
CA SER A 416 -43.44 -2.43 -8.61
C SER A 416 -43.84 -3.22 -9.84
N SER A 417 -45.14 -3.35 -10.09
CA SER A 417 -45.70 -4.01 -11.28
C SER A 417 -45.10 -5.39 -11.59
N GLY A 418 -44.78 -6.17 -10.55
CA GLY A 418 -44.19 -7.52 -10.69
C GLY A 418 -42.68 -7.54 -10.88
N VAL A 419 -42.00 -6.40 -10.89
CA VAL A 419 -40.55 -6.30 -11.05
C VAL A 419 -39.88 -6.06 -9.70
N LEU A 420 -39.08 -7.03 -9.23
CA LEU A 420 -38.17 -6.85 -8.11
C LEU A 420 -36.85 -6.26 -8.61
N SER A 421 -36.67 -4.96 -8.42
CA SER A 421 -35.44 -4.27 -8.77
C SER A 421 -34.46 -4.31 -7.62
N LEU A 422 -33.39 -5.10 -7.75
CA LEU A 422 -32.32 -5.14 -6.77
C LEU A 422 -31.45 -3.87 -6.92
N GLY A 423 -31.23 -3.20 -5.79
CA GLY A 423 -30.39 -2.02 -5.71
C GLY A 423 -28.92 -2.39 -5.57
N THR A 424 -28.19 -1.60 -4.76
CA THR A 424 -26.75 -1.76 -4.53
C THR A 424 -26.36 -3.20 -4.21
N ARG A 425 -25.27 -3.67 -4.85
CA ARG A 425 -24.65 -4.98 -4.59
C ARG A 425 -24.28 -5.12 -3.09
N PRO A 426 -24.52 -6.30 -2.45
CA PRO A 426 -24.10 -6.56 -1.07
C PRO A 426 -22.58 -6.49 -0.87
N SER A 427 -22.14 -6.12 0.32
CA SER A 427 -20.73 -5.94 0.70
C SER A 427 -19.96 -7.24 0.91
N GLN A 428 -20.64 -8.27 1.43
CA GLN A 428 -20.09 -9.63 1.60
C GLN A 428 -21.14 -10.67 1.19
N GLY A 429 -20.69 -11.71 0.48
CA GLY A 429 -21.59 -12.70 -0.11
C GLY A 429 -22.47 -12.10 -1.22
N PHE A 430 -23.12 -12.95 -2.01
CA PHE A 430 -24.05 -12.50 -3.03
C PHE A 430 -25.49 -12.56 -2.52
N THR A 431 -25.75 -12.16 -1.27
CA THR A 431 -27.06 -12.34 -0.62
C THR A 431 -27.80 -11.01 -0.42
N TYR A 432 -29.00 -10.90 -1.00
CA TYR A 432 -29.95 -9.81 -0.74
C TYR A 432 -31.00 -10.27 0.28
N SER A 433 -31.34 -9.42 1.25
CA SER A 433 -32.41 -9.69 2.22
C SER A 433 -33.55 -8.70 1.99
N ILE A 434 -34.61 -9.16 1.33
CA ILE A 434 -35.74 -8.32 0.91
C ILE A 434 -36.86 -8.41 1.96
N PRO A 435 -37.14 -7.33 2.70
CA PRO A 435 -38.17 -7.31 3.73
C PRO A 435 -39.57 -7.34 3.13
N ALA A 436 -40.54 -7.72 3.97
CA ALA A 436 -41.97 -7.74 3.60
C ALA A 436 -42.54 -6.36 3.25
N SER A 437 -41.84 -5.28 3.64
CA SER A 437 -42.16 -3.91 3.23
C SER A 437 -41.82 -3.59 1.78
N ILE A 438 -40.98 -4.39 1.12
CA ILE A 438 -40.66 -4.28 -0.31
C ILE A 438 -41.47 -5.31 -1.09
N VAL A 439 -41.31 -6.60 -0.76
CA VAL A 439 -42.10 -7.69 -1.35
C VAL A 439 -43.05 -8.21 -0.29
N ALA A 440 -44.32 -7.80 -0.35
CA ALA A 440 -45.34 -8.23 0.60
C ALA A 440 -45.79 -9.68 0.33
N ASN A 441 -46.48 -10.29 1.30
CA ASN A 441 -47.15 -11.57 1.10
C ASN A 441 -48.10 -11.52 -0.11
N SER A 442 -48.19 -12.63 -0.84
CA SER A 442 -48.98 -12.77 -2.07
C SER A 442 -48.51 -11.91 -3.25
N SER A 443 -47.32 -11.31 -3.16
CA SER A 443 -46.70 -10.63 -4.31
C SER A 443 -46.40 -11.62 -5.43
N VAL A 444 -46.54 -11.15 -6.67
CA VAL A 444 -46.21 -11.92 -7.87
C VAL A 444 -44.99 -11.27 -8.53
N ILE A 445 -43.84 -11.92 -8.44
CA ILE A 445 -42.62 -11.50 -9.12
C ILE A 445 -42.62 -12.12 -10.52
N SER A 446 -42.56 -11.29 -11.56
CA SER A 446 -42.43 -11.70 -12.97
C SER A 446 -41.06 -11.35 -13.57
N GLN A 447 -40.27 -10.55 -12.86
CA GLN A 447 -38.93 -10.14 -13.28
C GLN A 447 -38.08 -9.74 -12.07
N ILE A 448 -36.77 -10.02 -12.15
CA ILE A 448 -35.78 -9.49 -11.22
C ILE A 448 -34.76 -8.69 -12.04
N THR A 449 -34.54 -7.42 -11.69
CA THR A 449 -33.49 -6.59 -12.31
C THR A 449 -32.30 -6.46 -11.37
N PHE A 450 -31.11 -6.36 -11.96
CA PHE A 450 -29.84 -6.39 -11.26
C PHE A 450 -29.02 -5.14 -11.55
N PRO A 451 -28.26 -4.64 -10.57
CA PRO A 451 -27.26 -3.62 -10.86
C PRO A 451 -26.17 -4.24 -11.75
N SER A 452 -25.52 -3.44 -12.60
CA SER A 452 -24.56 -3.94 -13.61
C SER A 452 -23.42 -4.79 -13.02
N GLN A 453 -23.05 -4.53 -11.77
CA GLN A 453 -22.00 -5.25 -11.04
C GLN A 453 -22.35 -6.72 -10.72
N MET A 454 -23.61 -7.13 -10.91
CA MET A 454 -24.13 -8.47 -10.58
C MET A 454 -24.32 -9.37 -11.82
N VAL A 455 -24.20 -8.82 -13.03
CA VAL A 455 -24.30 -9.58 -14.28
C VAL A 455 -23.24 -10.69 -14.32
N GLY A 456 -23.65 -11.90 -14.70
CA GLY A 456 -22.81 -13.10 -14.78
C GLY A 456 -22.53 -13.79 -13.44
N LYS A 457 -23.26 -13.45 -12.37
CA LYS A 457 -23.02 -13.97 -11.01
C LYS A 457 -24.23 -14.70 -10.44
N GLU A 458 -23.96 -15.64 -9.53
CA GLU A 458 -24.98 -16.26 -8.69
C GLU A 458 -25.29 -15.38 -7.47
N VAL A 459 -26.58 -15.26 -7.16
CA VAL A 459 -27.15 -14.35 -6.15
C VAL A 459 -28.14 -15.12 -5.30
N ASN A 460 -28.00 -15.06 -3.98
CA ASN A 460 -29.04 -15.51 -3.06
C ASN A 460 -29.99 -14.34 -2.77
N ILE A 461 -31.28 -14.58 -2.78
CA ILE A 461 -32.29 -13.60 -2.39
C ILE A 461 -33.13 -14.25 -1.30
N LEU A 462 -33.02 -13.71 -0.09
CA LEU A 462 -33.84 -14.06 1.06
C LEU A 462 -35.05 -13.14 1.10
N LEU A 463 -36.25 -13.70 1.00
CA LEU A 463 -37.50 -12.95 1.10
C LEU A 463 -38.09 -13.17 2.50
N SER A 464 -38.38 -12.07 3.21
CA SER A 464 -39.06 -12.15 4.51
C SER A 464 -40.56 -12.45 4.41
N ALA A 465 -41.17 -12.24 3.24
CA ALA A 465 -42.55 -12.63 3.01
C ALA A 465 -42.70 -14.16 3.01
N ALA A 466 -43.73 -14.64 3.70
CA ALA A 466 -44.06 -16.05 3.86
C ALA A 466 -44.64 -16.66 2.58
N ASN A 467 -45.31 -15.87 1.73
CA ASN A 467 -45.92 -16.33 0.49
C ASN A 467 -45.55 -15.39 -0.67
N VAL A 468 -44.87 -15.90 -1.69
CA VAL A 468 -44.49 -15.14 -2.90
C VAL A 468 -44.61 -16.05 -4.12
N SER A 469 -45.20 -15.54 -5.20
CA SER A 469 -45.32 -16.24 -6.48
C SER A 469 -44.26 -15.75 -7.47
N PHE A 470 -43.73 -16.68 -8.27
CA PHE A 470 -42.79 -16.39 -9.34
C PHE A 470 -43.40 -16.80 -10.68
N THR A 471 -43.47 -15.86 -11.63
CA THR A 471 -44.01 -16.09 -12.96
C THR A 471 -42.90 -16.38 -13.95
N HIS A 472 -42.93 -17.56 -14.57
CA HIS A 472 -42.01 -17.91 -15.63
C HIS A 472 -42.24 -17.04 -16.87
N GLY A 473 -41.16 -16.55 -17.49
CA GLY A 473 -41.21 -15.81 -18.75
C GLY A 473 -39.84 -15.51 -19.34
N ALA A 474 -39.80 -14.70 -20.39
CA ALA A 474 -38.57 -14.38 -21.14
C ALA A 474 -37.50 -13.64 -20.30
N ASN A 475 -37.90 -12.97 -19.22
CA ASN A 475 -37.02 -12.21 -18.34
C ASN A 475 -36.75 -12.89 -16.99
N MET A 476 -37.47 -13.97 -16.67
CA MET A 476 -37.26 -14.72 -15.45
C MET A 476 -37.57 -16.19 -15.70
N ILE A 477 -36.51 -16.98 -15.83
CA ILE A 477 -36.61 -18.42 -16.07
C ILE A 477 -36.68 -19.10 -14.70
N CYS A 478 -37.89 -19.46 -14.28
CA CYS A 478 -38.14 -20.27 -13.08
C CYS A 478 -37.58 -21.70 -13.22
N PRO A 479 -37.35 -22.42 -12.09
CA PRO A 479 -37.05 -23.84 -12.11
C PRO A 479 -38.15 -24.58 -12.88
N ASP A 480 -37.80 -25.65 -13.57
CA ASP A 480 -38.66 -26.45 -14.45
C ASP A 480 -39.37 -25.74 -15.63
N GLN A 481 -39.10 -24.45 -15.85
CA GLN A 481 -39.76 -23.57 -16.82
C GLN A 481 -41.26 -23.33 -16.56
N LYS A 482 -41.71 -23.40 -15.30
CA LYS A 482 -43.08 -23.04 -14.93
C LYS A 482 -43.11 -22.05 -13.78
N SER A 483 -44.21 -21.32 -13.69
CA SER A 483 -44.51 -20.45 -12.56
C SER A 483 -44.76 -21.28 -11.30
N PHE A 484 -44.29 -20.81 -10.15
CA PHE A 484 -44.44 -21.52 -8.88
C PHE A 484 -44.73 -20.55 -7.72
N VAL A 485 -45.17 -21.08 -6.59
CA VAL A 485 -45.44 -20.31 -5.36
C VAL A 485 -44.57 -20.87 -4.24
N MET A 486 -43.83 -19.99 -3.57
CA MET A 486 -43.06 -20.36 -2.39
C MET A 486 -43.85 -20.04 -1.11
N THR A 487 -43.88 -21.00 -0.18
CA THR A 487 -44.56 -20.86 1.11
C THR A 487 -43.59 -21.22 2.23
N LEU A 488 -43.05 -20.22 2.95
CA LEU A 488 -42.18 -20.29 4.13
C LEU A 488 -40.86 -21.10 4.02
N PRO A 489 -39.80 -20.63 4.70
CA PRO A 489 -39.12 -19.37 4.42
C PRO A 489 -38.51 -19.39 3.00
N ASN A 490 -38.48 -18.23 2.35
CA ASN A 490 -38.30 -18.13 0.91
C ASN A 490 -36.89 -17.64 0.55
N ALA A 491 -35.92 -18.55 0.41
CA ALA A 491 -34.63 -18.24 -0.20
C ALA A 491 -34.59 -18.76 -1.64
N ILE A 492 -34.18 -17.93 -2.58
CA ILE A 492 -33.92 -18.34 -3.96
C ILE A 492 -32.47 -18.07 -4.34
N LYS A 493 -31.89 -18.97 -5.12
CA LYS A 493 -30.60 -18.77 -5.77
C LYS A 493 -30.84 -18.42 -7.23
N VAL A 494 -30.24 -17.34 -7.72
CA VAL A 494 -30.53 -16.75 -9.01
C VAL A 494 -29.23 -16.46 -9.76
N PHE A 495 -29.16 -16.77 -11.04
CA PHE A 495 -28.07 -16.37 -11.93
C PHE A 495 -28.51 -15.18 -12.78
N ALA A 496 -27.82 -14.05 -12.67
CA ALA A 496 -28.12 -12.84 -13.44
C ALA A 496 -27.49 -12.92 -14.84
N LEU A 497 -28.29 -13.14 -15.88
CA LEU A 497 -27.81 -13.21 -17.27
C LEU A 497 -27.41 -11.83 -17.79
N ASN A 498 -28.18 -10.80 -17.43
CA ASN A 498 -27.90 -9.39 -17.66
C ASN A 498 -28.69 -8.57 -16.62
N THR A 499 -28.80 -7.26 -16.83
CA THR A 499 -29.47 -6.36 -15.87
C THR A 499 -30.98 -6.58 -15.78
N ILE A 500 -31.60 -7.30 -16.72
CA ILE A 500 -33.06 -7.48 -16.81
C ILE A 500 -33.52 -8.95 -16.91
N GLN A 501 -32.60 -9.90 -17.14
CA GLN A 501 -32.90 -11.32 -17.29
C GLN A 501 -32.15 -12.17 -16.28
N CYS A 502 -32.82 -13.19 -15.74
CA CYS A 502 -32.20 -14.15 -14.84
C CYS A 502 -32.77 -15.58 -14.93
N ILE A 503 -32.04 -16.51 -14.34
CA ILE A 503 -32.45 -17.91 -14.14
C ILE A 503 -32.49 -18.17 -12.63
N ILE A 504 -33.61 -18.65 -12.11
CA ILE A 504 -33.68 -19.17 -10.74
C ILE A 504 -33.10 -20.59 -10.78
N LEU A 505 -31.94 -20.76 -10.13
CA LEU A 505 -31.17 -22.01 -10.10
C LEU A 505 -31.68 -22.97 -9.04
N ASP A 506 -32.13 -22.43 -7.90
CA ASP A 506 -32.50 -23.21 -6.73
C ASP A 506 -33.48 -22.42 -5.87
N VAL A 507 -34.30 -23.14 -5.11
CA VAL A 507 -35.24 -22.60 -4.12
C VAL A 507 -35.07 -23.40 -2.82
N CYS A 508 -34.72 -22.70 -1.75
CA CYS A 508 -34.43 -23.29 -0.45
C CYS A 508 -35.33 -22.69 0.63
N GLY A 509 -35.96 -23.55 1.43
CA GLY A 509 -36.55 -23.20 2.72
C GLY A 509 -35.84 -23.93 3.85
N MET A 510 -35.92 -23.42 5.09
CA MET A 510 -35.45 -24.12 6.29
C MET A 510 -36.15 -25.47 6.53
N ALA A 511 -37.23 -25.77 5.79
CA ALA A 511 -37.78 -27.09 5.67
C ALA A 511 -37.37 -27.69 4.32
N ASN A 512 -36.66 -28.83 4.33
CA ASN A 512 -36.25 -29.64 3.17
C ASN A 512 -37.42 -30.20 2.35
N ARG A 513 -38.48 -29.42 2.08
CA ARG A 513 -39.59 -29.82 1.22
C ARG A 513 -39.56 -28.94 -0.02
N HIS A 514 -38.94 -29.46 -1.08
CA HIS A 514 -38.98 -28.92 -2.43
C HIS A 514 -40.40 -29.09 -3.00
N THR A 515 -41.34 -28.21 -2.64
CA THR A 515 -42.75 -28.25 -3.11
C THR A 515 -42.98 -27.47 -4.41
N ASP A 516 -41.91 -26.97 -5.02
CA ASP A 516 -41.89 -26.13 -6.21
C ASP A 516 -41.99 -26.91 -7.52
N ILE A 517 -41.63 -28.21 -7.51
CA ILE A 517 -41.94 -29.10 -8.64
C ILE A 517 -43.39 -29.57 -8.52
N THR A 518 -44.26 -28.94 -9.30
CA THR A 518 -45.71 -29.16 -9.24
C THR A 518 -46.22 -30.18 -10.25
N SER A 519 -45.35 -30.72 -11.11
CA SER A 519 -45.74 -31.62 -12.18
C SER A 519 -44.93 -32.91 -12.22
N ILE A 520 -45.62 -34.02 -12.46
CA ILE A 520 -45.00 -35.34 -12.62
C ILE A 520 -44.10 -35.30 -13.87
N PRO A 521 -42.79 -35.63 -13.76
CA PRO A 521 -41.90 -35.63 -14.91
C PRO A 521 -42.33 -36.70 -15.92
N THR A 522 -42.44 -36.29 -17.18
CA THR A 522 -42.81 -37.19 -18.29
C THR A 522 -41.62 -37.99 -18.84
N SER A 523 -40.39 -37.56 -18.55
CA SER A 523 -39.17 -38.20 -19.02
C SER A 523 -37.99 -37.97 -18.06
N ARG A 524 -36.92 -38.74 -18.24
CA ARG A 524 -35.66 -38.57 -17.49
C ARG A 524 -35.03 -37.19 -17.69
N THR A 525 -35.23 -36.58 -18.85
CA THR A 525 -34.69 -35.27 -19.24
C THR A 525 -35.67 -34.12 -18.99
N SER A 526 -36.82 -34.38 -18.35
CA SER A 526 -37.73 -33.32 -17.95
C SER A 526 -36.97 -32.30 -17.09
N PRO A 527 -37.23 -30.99 -17.24
CA PRO A 527 -36.58 -29.95 -16.45
C PRO A 527 -36.66 -30.23 -14.94
N GLY A 528 -35.59 -29.94 -14.21
CA GLY A 528 -35.45 -30.17 -12.77
C GLY A 528 -34.04 -29.80 -12.30
N TYR A 529 -33.79 -29.87 -11.00
CA TYR A 529 -32.50 -29.54 -10.39
C TYR A 529 -32.12 -30.57 -9.31
N PRO A 530 -30.83 -30.72 -8.96
CA PRO A 530 -30.37 -31.72 -8.01
C PRO A 530 -31.14 -31.67 -6.67
N GLY A 531 -31.72 -32.79 -6.26
CA GLY A 531 -32.47 -32.88 -5.00
C GLY A 531 -33.96 -32.56 -5.10
N ALA A 532 -34.45 -32.08 -6.26
CA ALA A 532 -35.87 -31.82 -6.48
C ALA A 532 -36.70 -33.11 -6.37
N GLU A 533 -37.87 -33.03 -5.75
CA GLU A 533 -38.78 -34.16 -5.50
C GLU A 533 -40.22 -33.82 -5.89
N VAL A 534 -40.95 -34.82 -6.42
CA VAL A 534 -42.40 -34.70 -6.62
C VAL A 534 -43.08 -36.03 -6.32
N PHE A 535 -44.14 -35.99 -5.52
CA PHE A 535 -44.93 -37.17 -5.18
C PHE A 535 -46.17 -37.24 -6.07
N ASP A 536 -46.22 -38.27 -6.91
CA ASP A 536 -47.42 -38.64 -7.65
C ASP A 536 -48.38 -39.36 -6.72
N SER A 537 -49.30 -38.60 -6.14
CA SER A 537 -50.30 -39.12 -5.19
C SER A 537 -51.31 -40.06 -5.83
N ALA A 538 -51.51 -39.99 -7.15
CA ALA A 538 -52.43 -40.88 -7.86
C ALA A 538 -51.84 -42.29 -8.00
N ASN A 539 -50.53 -42.38 -8.25
CA ASN A 539 -49.84 -43.67 -8.44
C ASN A 539 -48.97 -44.09 -7.25
N MET A 540 -48.91 -43.28 -6.20
CA MET A 540 -48.07 -43.49 -5.00
C MET A 540 -46.56 -43.60 -5.33
N ILE A 541 -46.06 -42.77 -6.26
CA ILE A 541 -44.65 -42.80 -6.69
C ILE A 541 -43.95 -41.49 -6.29
N LEU A 542 -42.82 -41.60 -5.60
CA LEU A 542 -41.92 -40.47 -5.40
C LEU A 542 -40.91 -40.40 -6.55
N TYR A 543 -40.81 -39.25 -7.21
CA TYR A 543 -39.77 -38.96 -8.19
C TYR A 543 -38.72 -38.05 -7.57
N ARG A 544 -37.44 -38.30 -7.85
CA ARG A 544 -36.31 -37.44 -7.43
C ARG A 544 -35.40 -37.15 -8.62
N TYR A 545 -34.94 -35.90 -8.74
CA TYR A 545 -33.95 -35.50 -9.73
C TYR A 545 -32.53 -35.70 -9.18
N ILE A 546 -31.73 -36.52 -9.86
CA ILE A 546 -30.36 -36.86 -9.48
C ILE A 546 -29.40 -36.15 -10.44
N ALA A 547 -28.46 -35.36 -9.91
CA ALA A 547 -27.46 -34.66 -10.71
C ALA A 547 -26.73 -35.61 -11.68
N GLY A 548 -26.59 -35.22 -12.96
CA GLY A 548 -25.96 -36.05 -14.00
C GLY A 548 -26.78 -37.25 -14.48
N TYR A 549 -27.89 -37.58 -13.80
CA TYR A 549 -28.76 -38.69 -14.15
C TYR A 549 -30.17 -38.23 -14.56
N GLY A 550 -30.70 -37.11 -14.05
CA GLY A 550 -32.07 -36.65 -14.33
C GLY A 550 -33.12 -37.27 -13.40
N TRP A 551 -34.39 -37.25 -13.79
CA TRP A 551 -35.51 -37.76 -12.99
C TRP A 551 -35.50 -39.29 -12.88
N GLY A 552 -35.61 -39.80 -11.65
CA GLY A 552 -35.75 -41.23 -11.34
C GLY A 552 -36.92 -41.51 -10.38
N LYS A 553 -37.48 -42.72 -10.48
CA LYS A 553 -38.50 -43.22 -9.54
C LYS A 553 -37.80 -43.76 -8.29
N ILE A 554 -38.25 -43.34 -7.12
CA ILE A 554 -37.78 -43.84 -5.82
C ILE A 554 -38.73 -44.94 -5.35
N ALA A 555 -38.20 -46.14 -5.10
CA ALA A 555 -38.95 -47.18 -4.42
C ALA A 555 -39.00 -46.88 -2.92
N VAL A 556 -40.18 -46.56 -2.40
CA VAL A 556 -40.39 -46.32 -0.96
C VAL A 556 -40.71 -47.65 -0.29
N THR A 557 -39.88 -48.09 0.65
CA THR A 557 -40.17 -49.27 1.50
C THR A 557 -40.76 -48.76 2.80
N ALA A 558 -42.01 -49.12 3.09
CA ALA A 558 -42.62 -48.79 4.38
C ALA A 558 -41.87 -49.47 5.52
N ILE A 559 -41.56 -48.73 6.57
CA ILE A 559 -41.08 -49.30 7.83
C ILE A 559 -42.33 -49.50 8.70
N SER A 560 -42.62 -50.76 9.04
CA SER A 560 -43.74 -51.15 9.91
C SER A 560 -43.46 -50.86 11.37
#